data_AF-A0A2V5NBX0-F1
#
_entry.id   AF-A0A2V5NBX0-F1
#
_cell.length_a   1.000
_cell.length_b   1.000
_cell.length_c   1.000
_cell.angle_alpha   90.00
_cell.angle_beta   90.00
_cell.angle_gamma   90.00
#
_symmetry.space_group_name_H-M   'P 1'
#
loop_
_entity.id
_entity.type
_entity.pdbx_description
1 polymer ?
#
loop_
_entity_poly.entity_id
_entity_poly.type
_entity_poly.pdbx_seq_one_letter_code
_entity_poly.pdbx_strand_id
1 'polypeptide(L)'
;TSISAKVFRNFAHFVSVPIFDVEDEAHAFIRFANDTFVELETSWASNLTDDTPVGPEWVGRESNNAVLFGTKGTLRIKPLTLFEDQNGKLVTVPVEPRYSDNSFEMQLQNFAAAIRGEVPAINNAEQAFQLMEMIDGIYASNELGREVPIP
;
A
#
# COMPACT_ATOMS: atom_id res chain seq x y z
N THR A 1 -8.68 -15.52 -3.53
CA THR A 1 -7.30 -15.01 -3.36
C THR A 1 -6.59 -15.80 -2.27
N SER A 2 -5.24 -15.84 -2.18
CA SER A 2 -4.56 -16.43 -1.02
C SER A 2 -3.44 -15.56 -0.45
N ILE A 3 -3.23 -15.63 0.85
CA ILE A 3 -2.38 -14.71 1.62
C ILE A 3 -1.44 -15.50 2.52
N SER A 4 -0.16 -15.19 2.46
CA SER A 4 0.85 -15.61 3.43
C SER A 4 1.45 -14.37 4.09
N ALA A 5 1.42 -14.27 5.41
CA ALA A 5 1.87 -13.08 6.12
C ALA A 5 2.54 -13.35 7.45
N LYS A 6 3.29 -12.35 7.92
CA LYS A 6 3.88 -12.29 9.26
C LYS A 6 3.67 -10.89 9.84
N VAL A 7 3.19 -10.83 11.07
CA VAL A 7 2.93 -9.60 11.82
C VAL A 7 3.78 -9.60 13.08
N PHE A 8 4.39 -8.46 13.39
CA PHE A 8 5.32 -8.29 14.51
C PHE A 8 4.78 -7.30 15.54
N ARG A 9 4.89 -7.68 16.81
CA ARG A 9 4.52 -6.88 18.00
C ARG A 9 5.62 -7.05 19.04
N ASN A 10 6.80 -6.56 18.70
CA ASN A 10 8.02 -6.79 19.45
C ASN A 10 8.32 -5.67 20.46
N PHE A 11 7.79 -4.45 20.29
CA PHE A 11 8.20 -3.29 21.09
C PHE A 11 7.29 -2.94 22.28
N ALA A 12 6.23 -3.71 22.50
CA ALA A 12 5.31 -3.51 23.64
C ALA A 12 6.02 -3.51 25.01
N HIS A 13 7.21 -4.13 25.13
CA HIS A 13 7.98 -4.15 26.37
C HIS A 13 8.76 -2.85 26.67
N PHE A 14 8.90 -1.94 25.70
CA PHE A 14 9.58 -0.66 25.90
C PHE A 14 8.69 0.43 26.49
N VAL A 15 7.39 0.17 26.63
CA VAL A 15 6.40 1.21 26.93
C VAL A 15 5.72 0.94 28.27
N SER A 16 5.61 1.98 29.10
CA SER A 16 4.97 1.90 30.42
C SER A 16 3.47 2.18 30.38
N VAL A 17 2.92 2.45 29.19
CA VAL A 17 1.50 2.77 28.96
C VAL A 17 0.94 1.83 27.89
N PRO A 18 -0.35 1.45 27.97
CA PRO A 18 -0.96 0.43 27.10
C PRO A 18 -1.22 0.88 25.65
N ILE A 19 -0.48 1.87 25.14
CA ILE A 19 -0.75 2.57 23.86
C ILE A 19 -0.10 1.86 22.65
N PHE A 20 0.37 0.62 22.81
CA PHE A 20 0.99 -0.18 21.74
C PHE A 20 0.20 -1.47 21.54
N ASP A 21 -1.06 -1.33 21.13
CA ASP A 21 -2.00 -2.43 20.90
C ASP A 21 -2.06 -2.91 19.44
N VAL A 22 -1.42 -2.18 18.53
CA VAL A 22 -1.24 -2.53 17.11
C VAL A 22 0.14 -3.14 16.84
N GLU A 23 0.32 -3.67 15.64
CA GLU A 23 1.59 -4.16 15.11
C GLU A 23 2.60 -3.06 14.84
N ASP A 24 3.86 -3.42 15.10
CA ASP A 24 5.02 -2.59 14.82
C ASP A 24 5.37 -2.62 13.33
N GLU A 25 5.21 -3.81 12.74
CA GLU A 25 5.62 -4.16 11.39
C GLU A 25 4.79 -5.34 10.86
N ALA A 26 4.47 -5.34 9.58
CA ALA A 26 3.79 -6.44 8.90
C ALA A 26 4.36 -6.66 7.49
N HIS A 27 4.50 -7.94 7.14
CA HIS A 27 4.92 -8.43 5.84
C HIS A 27 3.85 -9.35 5.28
N ALA A 28 3.40 -9.15 4.05
CA ALA A 28 2.41 -10.00 3.42
C ALA A 28 2.69 -10.24 1.93
N PHE A 29 2.38 -11.46 1.51
CA PHE A 29 2.37 -11.88 0.12
C PHE A 29 0.94 -12.27 -0.25
N ILE A 30 0.29 -11.48 -1.11
CA ILE A 30 -1.12 -11.64 -1.51
C ILE A 30 -1.16 -12.09 -2.96
N ARG A 31 -1.61 -13.32 -3.23
CA ARG A 31 -1.76 -13.90 -4.57
C ARG A 31 -3.21 -13.84 -5.05
N PHE A 32 -3.44 -13.13 -6.15
CA PHE A 32 -4.75 -13.01 -6.78
C PHE A 32 -5.06 -14.21 -7.68
N ALA A 33 -6.33 -14.36 -8.05
CA ALA A 33 -6.82 -15.49 -8.86
C ALA A 33 -6.23 -15.54 -10.29
N ASN A 34 -5.68 -14.43 -10.77
CA ASN A 34 -5.02 -14.29 -12.08
C ASN A 34 -3.48 -14.44 -11.99
N ASP A 35 -2.97 -15.02 -10.90
CA ASP A 35 -1.55 -15.20 -10.60
C ASP A 35 -0.71 -13.92 -10.43
N THR A 36 -1.32 -12.72 -10.45
CA THR A 36 -0.63 -11.52 -10.00
C THR A 36 -0.49 -11.55 -8.48
N PHE A 37 0.47 -10.81 -7.94
CA PHE A 37 0.64 -10.71 -6.50
C PHE A 37 0.99 -9.30 -6.05
N VAL A 38 0.73 -9.03 -4.78
CA VAL A 38 1.21 -7.86 -4.04
C VAL A 38 2.14 -8.35 -2.94
N GLU A 39 3.34 -7.79 -2.91
CA GLU A 39 4.22 -7.82 -1.76
C GLU A 39 4.00 -6.54 -0.97
N LEU A 40 3.60 -6.69 0.29
CA LEU A 40 3.30 -5.60 1.20
C LEU A 40 4.30 -5.64 2.35
N GLU A 41 4.95 -4.51 2.56
CA GLU A 41 5.75 -4.22 3.74
C GLU A 41 5.23 -2.92 4.34
N THR A 42 5.00 -2.93 5.65
CA THR A 42 4.69 -1.72 6.40
C THR A 42 5.32 -1.81 7.78
N SER A 43 5.88 -0.70 8.25
CA SER A 43 6.44 -0.60 9.59
C SER A 43 6.38 0.83 10.07
N TRP A 44 5.95 1.01 11.31
CA TRP A 44 5.94 2.32 11.98
C TRP A 44 7.00 2.39 13.09
N ALA A 45 7.68 1.28 13.38
CA ALA A 45 8.68 1.18 14.44
C ALA A 45 10.05 0.66 13.96
N SER A 46 10.43 0.91 12.70
CA SER A 46 11.75 0.49 12.18
C SER A 46 12.93 1.25 12.77
N ASN A 47 12.71 2.42 13.40
CA ASN A 47 13.77 3.28 13.96
C ASN A 47 14.87 3.70 12.95
N LEU A 48 14.55 3.70 11.65
CA LEU A 48 15.47 4.06 10.56
C LEU A 48 15.48 5.58 10.32
N THR A 49 16.18 6.30 11.20
CA THR A 49 16.14 7.78 11.24
C THR A 49 16.88 8.47 10.08
N ASP A 50 17.74 7.77 9.36
CA ASP A 50 18.52 8.24 8.22
C ASP A 50 17.99 7.73 6.87
N ASP A 51 17.42 6.54 6.82
CA ASP A 51 16.87 5.95 5.59
C ASP A 51 15.43 6.41 5.27
N THR A 52 14.73 7.00 6.24
CA THR A 52 13.34 7.49 6.03
C THR A 52 13.34 8.97 5.62
N PRO A 53 12.88 9.32 4.41
CA PRO A 53 12.81 10.70 3.94
C PRO A 53 11.98 11.60 4.87
N VAL A 54 12.39 12.87 4.97
CA VAL A 54 11.63 13.90 5.69
C VAL A 54 10.48 14.37 4.78
N GLY A 55 9.25 14.17 5.25
CA GLY A 55 8.03 14.67 4.62
C GLY A 55 7.69 16.10 5.07
N PRO A 56 6.48 16.59 4.74
CA PRO A 56 5.95 17.84 5.30
C PRO A 56 5.91 17.81 6.83
N GLU A 57 5.94 18.97 7.48
CA GLU A 57 5.95 19.09 8.95
C GLU A 57 4.86 18.26 9.65
N TRP A 58 3.66 18.19 9.07
CA TRP A 58 2.53 17.42 9.61
C TRP A 58 2.63 15.90 9.40
N VAL A 59 3.54 15.41 8.54
CA VAL A 59 3.81 13.98 8.31
C VAL A 59 5.06 13.53 9.08
N GLY A 60 6.05 14.42 9.24
CA GLY A 60 7.31 14.08 9.88
C GLY A 60 8.24 13.31 8.94
N ARG A 61 8.48 12.02 9.19
CA ARG A 61 9.29 11.14 8.35
C ARG A 61 8.45 9.99 7.83
N GLU A 62 8.46 9.79 6.52
CA GLU A 62 7.69 8.73 5.86
C GLU A 62 8.46 8.24 4.64
N SER A 63 8.48 6.91 4.45
CA SER A 63 8.86 6.29 3.19
C SER A 63 7.67 5.49 2.70
N ASN A 64 6.94 6.03 1.74
CA ASN A 64 5.86 5.34 1.05
C ASN A 64 6.19 5.24 -0.43
N ASN A 65 6.22 4.03 -0.97
CA ASN A 65 6.39 3.85 -2.40
C ASN A 65 5.67 2.59 -2.86
N ALA A 66 5.29 2.60 -4.13
CA ALA A 66 4.77 1.43 -4.80
C ALA A 66 5.50 1.28 -6.13
N VAL A 67 5.78 0.04 -6.49
CA VAL A 67 6.35 -0.32 -7.79
C VAL A 67 5.43 -1.34 -8.42
N LEU A 68 4.89 -1.00 -9.58
CA LEU A 68 4.03 -1.88 -10.36
C LEU A 68 4.85 -2.52 -11.48
N PHE A 69 4.93 -3.84 -11.47
CA PHE A 69 5.59 -4.62 -12.51
C PHE A 69 4.57 -5.11 -13.53
N GLY A 70 4.77 -4.74 -14.79
CA GLY A 70 3.91 -5.13 -15.90
C GLY A 70 4.70 -5.81 -17.01
N THR A 71 3.97 -6.40 -17.96
CA THR A 71 4.55 -7.11 -19.12
C THR A 71 5.22 -6.19 -20.14
N LYS A 72 4.98 -4.88 -20.05
CA LYS A 72 5.54 -3.85 -20.96
C LYS A 72 6.56 -2.94 -20.29
N GLY A 73 6.68 -3.00 -18.97
CA GLY A 73 7.50 -2.07 -18.20
C GLY A 73 7.15 -2.08 -16.72
N THR A 74 7.88 -1.27 -15.98
CA THR A 74 7.72 -1.08 -14.54
C THR A 74 7.38 0.38 -14.27
N LEU A 75 6.40 0.63 -13.40
CA LEU A 75 6.03 1.97 -12.96
C LEU A 75 6.38 2.12 -11.47
N ARG A 76 7.28 3.03 -11.15
CA ARG A 76 7.51 3.48 -9.77
C ARG A 76 6.67 4.71 -9.51
N ILE A 77 5.96 4.76 -8.38
CA ILE A 77 5.05 5.86 -8.06
C ILE A 77 5.79 7.08 -7.50
N LYS A 78 6.87 6.89 -6.73
CA LYS A 78 7.65 7.99 -6.14
C LYS A 78 9.17 7.85 -6.39
N PRO A 79 9.82 8.81 -7.10
CA PRO A 79 9.17 9.74 -8.04
C PRO A 79 8.48 8.96 -9.17
N LEU A 80 7.43 9.54 -9.76
CA LEU A 80 6.66 8.88 -10.82
C LEU A 80 7.56 8.65 -12.05
N THR A 81 7.87 7.40 -12.34
CA THR A 81 8.84 7.03 -13.37
C THR A 81 8.45 5.73 -14.02
N LEU A 82 8.37 5.74 -15.36
CA LEU A 82 8.19 4.55 -16.19
C LEU A 82 9.56 4.02 -16.63
N PHE A 83 9.74 2.72 -16.48
CA PHE A 83 10.90 1.97 -16.99
C PHE A 83 10.39 0.99 -18.02
N GLU A 84 10.77 1.14 -19.28
CA GLU A 84 10.27 0.31 -20.37
C GLU A 84 11.36 -0.03 -21.38
N ASP A 85 11.13 -1.08 -22.16
CA ASP A 85 11.97 -1.40 -23.31
C ASP A 85 11.48 -0.63 -24.54
N GLN A 86 12.37 0.12 -25.17
CA GLN A 86 12.14 0.74 -26.46
C GLN A 86 13.16 0.21 -27.47
N ASN A 87 12.73 -0.73 -28.30
CA ASN A 87 13.54 -1.37 -29.36
C ASN A 87 14.80 -2.08 -28.82
N GLY A 88 14.65 -2.87 -27.74
CA GLY A 88 15.73 -3.65 -27.13
C GLY A 88 16.64 -2.83 -26.21
N LYS A 89 16.23 -1.61 -25.87
CA LYS A 89 16.96 -0.73 -24.96
C LYS A 89 16.07 -0.32 -23.80
N LEU A 90 16.57 -0.54 -22.58
CA LEU A 90 15.94 -0.02 -21.38
C LEU A 90 15.97 1.51 -21.39
N VAL A 91 14.79 2.13 -21.29
CA VAL A 91 14.60 3.57 -21.19
C VAL A 91 13.97 3.91 -19.84
N THR A 92 14.43 4.99 -19.23
CA THR A 92 13.84 5.60 -18.03
C THR A 92 13.12 6.86 -18.45
N VAL A 93 11.81 6.90 -18.24
CA VAL A 93 10.93 8.01 -18.62
C VAL A 93 10.34 8.60 -17.34
N PRO A 94 10.86 9.73 -16.85
CA PRO A 94 10.17 10.51 -15.83
C PRO A 94 8.78 10.90 -16.35
N VAL A 95 7.74 10.67 -15.55
CA VAL A 95 6.36 10.98 -15.92
C VAL A 95 5.88 12.09 -15.01
N GLU A 96 5.42 13.19 -15.62
CA GLU A 96 4.76 14.26 -14.88
C GLU A 96 3.34 13.80 -14.50
N PRO A 97 2.97 13.87 -13.22
CA PRO A 97 1.62 13.52 -12.80
C PRO A 97 0.61 14.46 -13.48
N ARG A 98 -0.46 13.88 -14.02
CA ARG A 98 -1.51 14.64 -14.74
C ARG A 98 -2.27 15.60 -13.82
N TYR A 99 -2.29 15.30 -12.52
CA TYR A 99 -2.98 16.09 -11.51
C TYR A 99 -1.94 16.76 -10.61
N SER A 100 -1.95 18.09 -10.62
CA SER A 100 -1.22 18.92 -9.66
C SER A 100 -2.03 19.22 -8.40
N ASP A 101 -3.33 18.89 -8.42
CA ASP A 101 -4.26 19.21 -7.35
C ASP A 101 -4.01 18.33 -6.12
N ASN A 102 -4.45 18.81 -4.97
CA ASN A 102 -4.34 18.08 -3.72
C ASN A 102 -5.15 16.77 -3.80
N SER A 103 -4.49 15.62 -3.61
CA SER A 103 -5.13 14.31 -3.70
C SER A 103 -6.28 14.11 -2.70
N PHE A 104 -6.24 14.78 -1.54
CA PHE A 104 -7.34 14.77 -0.57
C PHE A 104 -8.55 15.54 -1.10
N GLU A 105 -8.32 16.69 -1.73
CA GLU A 105 -9.39 17.50 -2.32
C GLU A 105 -10.06 16.74 -3.47
N MET A 106 -9.27 16.12 -4.35
CA MET A 106 -9.78 15.28 -5.44
C MET A 106 -10.65 14.13 -4.93
N GLN A 107 -10.22 13.44 -3.86
CA GLN A 107 -11.00 12.37 -3.24
C GLN A 107 -12.31 12.88 -2.64
N LEU A 108 -12.28 14.04 -1.96
CA LEU A 108 -13.48 14.65 -1.39
C LEU A 108 -14.47 15.10 -2.47
N GLN A 109 -13.98 15.65 -3.58
CA GLN A 109 -14.81 16.01 -4.73
C GLN A 109 -15.47 14.77 -5.35
N ASN A 110 -14.73 13.67 -5.55
CA ASN A 110 -15.31 12.42 -6.05
C ASN A 110 -16.37 11.87 -5.08
N PHE A 111 -16.08 11.87 -3.77
CA PHE A 111 -17.03 11.45 -2.76
C PHE A 111 -18.32 12.26 -2.81
N ALA A 112 -18.22 13.60 -2.81
CA ALA A 112 -19.37 14.50 -2.83
C ALA A 112 -20.21 14.35 -4.10
N ALA A 113 -19.58 14.16 -5.26
CA ALA A 113 -20.28 13.93 -6.52
C ALA A 113 -20.94 12.53 -6.56
N ALA A 114 -20.27 11.50 -6.02
CA ALA A 114 -20.77 10.14 -5.99
C ALA A 114 -22.02 10.00 -5.11
N ILE A 115 -22.05 10.61 -3.92
CA ILE A 115 -23.24 10.56 -3.04
C ILE A 115 -24.45 11.31 -3.62
N ARG A 116 -24.23 12.20 -4.59
CA ARG A 116 -25.30 12.88 -5.35
C ARG A 116 -25.72 12.13 -6.61
N GLY A 117 -25.06 11.02 -6.94
CA GLY A 117 -25.31 10.24 -8.15
C GLY A 117 -24.79 10.90 -9.44
N GLU A 118 -23.88 11.87 -9.34
CA GLU A 118 -23.33 12.60 -10.49
C GLU A 118 -22.25 11.78 -11.22
N VAL A 119 -21.49 10.98 -10.47
CA VAL A 119 -20.40 10.12 -10.95
C VAL A 119 -20.37 8.81 -10.17
N PRO A 120 -19.83 7.71 -10.71
CA PRO A 120 -19.54 6.53 -9.90
C PRO A 120 -18.45 6.85 -8.85
N ALA A 121 -18.56 6.21 -7.68
CA ALA A 121 -17.49 6.22 -6.69
C ALA A 121 -16.24 5.52 -7.25
N ILE A 122 -15.08 6.16 -7.17
CA ILE A 122 -13.81 5.56 -7.61
C ILE A 122 -13.44 4.39 -6.70
N ASN A 123 -13.64 4.56 -5.39
CA ASN A 123 -13.49 3.53 -4.38
C ASN A 123 -14.88 3.16 -3.86
N ASN A 124 -15.46 2.08 -4.37
CA ASN A 124 -16.80 1.65 -3.99
C ASN A 124 -16.79 0.74 -2.75
N ALA A 125 -17.98 0.44 -2.22
CA ALA A 125 -18.13 -0.36 -1.00
C ALA A 125 -17.63 -1.81 -1.17
N GLU A 126 -17.76 -2.40 -2.37
CA GLU A 126 -17.31 -3.76 -2.66
C GLU A 126 -15.77 -3.86 -2.64
N GLN A 127 -15.08 -2.88 -3.24
CA GLN A 127 -13.62 -2.77 -3.18
C GLN A 127 -13.13 -2.56 -1.74
N ALA A 128 -13.83 -1.74 -0.96
CA ALA A 128 -13.51 -1.55 0.46
C ALA A 128 -13.69 -2.84 1.26
N PHE A 129 -14.74 -3.61 0.98
CA PHE A 129 -14.96 -4.91 1.62
C PHE A 129 -13.85 -5.91 1.28
N GLN A 130 -13.49 -6.04 0.00
CA GLN A 130 -12.37 -6.90 -0.43
C GLN A 130 -11.04 -6.49 0.21
N LEU A 131 -10.79 -5.19 0.38
CA LEU A 131 -9.62 -4.69 1.11
C LEU A 131 -9.62 -5.15 2.58
N MET A 132 -10.76 -5.07 3.26
CA MET A 132 -10.89 -5.55 4.63
C MET A 132 -10.67 -7.06 4.73
N GLU A 133 -11.21 -7.85 3.79
CA GLU A 133 -10.96 -9.31 3.75
C GLU A 133 -9.48 -9.64 3.56
N MET A 134 -8.74 -8.84 2.78
CA MET A 134 -7.30 -8.99 2.65
C MET A 134 -6.57 -8.69 3.97
N ILE A 135 -6.97 -7.64 4.69
CA ILE A 135 -6.40 -7.28 6.00
C ILE A 135 -6.68 -8.40 7.02
N ASP A 136 -7.90 -8.91 7.09
CA ASP A 136 -8.25 -10.03 7.97
C ASP A 136 -7.45 -11.29 7.62
N GLY A 137 -7.26 -11.56 6.33
CA GLY A 137 -6.42 -12.64 5.84
C GLY A 137 -4.95 -12.54 6.26
N ILE A 138 -4.40 -11.32 6.33
CA ILE A 138 -3.03 -11.08 6.84
C ILE A 138 -2.92 -11.51 8.30
N TYR A 139 -3.85 -11.08 9.16
CA TYR A 139 -3.86 -11.48 10.56
C TYR A 139 -4.08 -12.99 10.74
N ALA A 140 -5.05 -13.56 10.03
CA ALA A 140 -5.33 -15.00 10.07
C ALA A 140 -4.14 -15.84 9.62
N SER A 141 -3.43 -15.41 8.58
CA SER A 141 -2.20 -16.09 8.13
C SER A 141 -1.10 -16.06 9.19
N ASN A 142 -0.90 -14.91 9.83
CA ASN A 142 0.09 -14.77 10.90
C ASN A 142 -0.23 -15.67 12.11
N GLU A 143 -1.49 -15.72 12.54
CA GLU A 143 -1.93 -16.56 13.67
C GLU A 143 -1.79 -18.05 13.38
N LEU A 144 -2.14 -18.48 12.16
CA LEU A 144 -2.08 -19.89 11.76
C LEU A 144 -0.68 -20.33 11.32
N GLY A 145 0.23 -19.39 11.05
CA GLY A 145 1.59 -19.67 10.58
C GLY A 145 1.65 -20.32 9.20
N ARG A 146 0.66 -20.06 8.33
CA ARG A 146 0.56 -20.64 6.97
C ARG A 146 -0.25 -19.77 6.03
N GLU A 147 -0.19 -20.09 4.73
CA GLU A 147 -1.04 -19.46 3.73
C GLU A 147 -2.54 -19.74 4.01
N VAL A 148 -3.38 -18.72 3.85
CA VAL A 148 -4.83 -18.79 4.00
C VAL A 148 -5.54 -18.34 2.72
N PRO A 149 -6.60 -19.02 2.29
CA PRO A 149 -7.47 -18.51 1.25
C PRO A 149 -8.42 -17.45 1.83
N ILE A 150 -8.74 -16.44 1.02
CA ILE A 150 -9.84 -15.51 1.24
C ILE A 150 -10.79 -15.56 0.02
N PRO A 151 -12.05 -15.15 0.17
CA PRO A 151 -13.06 -15.17 -0.90
C PRO A 151 -12.60 -14.57 -2.25
#